data_AF-A0A0E3VTH7-F1
#
_entry.id   AF-A0A0E3VTH7-F1
#
_cell.length_a   1.000
_cell.length_b   1.000
_cell.length_c   1.000
_cell.angle_alpha   90.00
_cell.angle_beta   90.00
_cell.angle_gamma   90.00
#
_symmetry.space_group_name_H-M   'P 1'
#
loop_
_entity.id
_entity.type
_entity.pdbx_description
1 polymer ?
#
loop_
_entity_poly.entity_id
_entity_poly.type
_entity_poly.pdbx_seq_one_letter_code
_entity_poly.pdbx_strand_id
1 'polypeptide(L)'
;MFPTDAVAAGECSAPARRDPTYILVDAWMDSYPREPASVTLDIDDTCDVVHGHQQLSLFNAHYDERCFLPIHVYDTEKSRPVAVVLRPGKTPGGVEVRALLRRLVRHIRTRWHNTQITFRGDGHYARPEAMAWCETNGIDYIFGLSGTKPLARKVDEVADDIRTRRAIENLPVLRGYTETRHKAKSWDRERRTVARIEATMLGLDIRFVVTSLDVGSAEWIYDSLYCARGQAENLIKLHKTQLASDRTSCRSALANQVRLVLHTRPLIG
;
A
#
# COMPACT_ATOMS: atom_id res chain seq x y z
N MET A 1 -23.01 59.87 -2.88
CA MET A 1 -22.23 59.17 -1.84
C MET A 1 -23.20 58.29 -1.08
N PHE A 2 -23.38 57.04 -1.52
CA PHE A 2 -24.25 56.06 -0.87
C PHE A 2 -23.37 55.18 0.03
N PRO A 3 -23.68 55.03 1.32
CA PRO A 3 -23.26 53.85 2.07
C PRO A 3 -24.37 52.80 1.99
N THR A 4 -24.03 51.69 1.38
CA THR A 4 -24.76 50.42 1.38
C THR A 4 -24.66 49.77 2.76
N ASP A 5 -25.78 49.54 3.44
CA ASP A 5 -25.84 48.67 4.61
C ASP A 5 -25.80 47.21 4.17
N ALA A 6 -24.75 46.51 4.60
CA ALA A 6 -24.54 45.10 4.35
C ALA A 6 -25.45 44.26 5.26
N VAL A 7 -26.40 43.54 4.65
CA VAL A 7 -27.13 42.46 5.32
C VAL A 7 -26.15 41.30 5.52
N ALA A 8 -25.73 41.08 6.77
CA ALA A 8 -24.95 39.92 7.16
C ALA A 8 -25.81 38.66 7.03
N ALA A 9 -25.60 37.91 5.93
CA ALA A 9 -26.09 36.55 5.80
C ALA A 9 -25.27 35.64 6.74
N GLY A 10 -25.92 35.12 7.78
CA GLY A 10 -25.37 34.04 8.58
C GLY A 10 -25.25 32.78 7.74
N GLU A 11 -24.03 32.45 7.33
CA GLU A 11 -23.72 31.15 6.73
C GLU A 11 -23.83 30.06 7.81
N CYS A 12 -24.91 29.29 7.70
CA CYS A 12 -25.07 28.02 8.39
C CYS A 12 -23.94 27.08 7.92
N SER A 13 -22.92 26.88 8.76
CA SER A 13 -21.83 25.96 8.48
C SER A 13 -22.36 24.53 8.41
N ALA A 14 -22.49 23.99 7.20
CA ALA A 14 -22.79 22.58 7.00
C ALA A 14 -21.74 21.71 7.71
N PRO A 15 -22.11 20.63 8.41
CA PRO A 15 -21.15 19.76 9.06
C PRO A 15 -20.18 19.21 8.03
N ALA A 16 -18.88 19.28 8.32
CA ALA A 16 -17.82 18.74 7.47
C ALA A 16 -18.19 17.31 7.06
N ARG A 17 -18.36 17.07 5.75
CA ARG A 17 -18.69 15.75 5.21
C ARG A 17 -17.64 14.75 5.70
N ARG A 18 -18.03 13.84 6.61
CA ARG A 18 -17.15 12.76 7.08
C ARG A 18 -16.74 11.92 5.87
N ASP A 19 -15.43 11.71 5.68
CA ASP A 19 -14.96 10.81 4.62
C ASP A 19 -15.51 9.41 4.90
N PRO A 20 -16.27 8.79 3.97
CA PRO A 20 -16.87 7.48 4.18
C PRO A 20 -15.83 6.39 4.46
N THR A 21 -14.56 6.60 4.08
CA THR A 21 -13.44 5.71 4.39
C THR A 21 -13.23 5.56 5.89
N TYR A 22 -13.44 6.62 6.68
CA TYR A 22 -13.22 6.59 8.13
C TYR A 22 -14.20 5.66 8.86
N ILE A 23 -15.37 5.39 8.28
CA ILE A 23 -16.33 4.40 8.82
C ILE A 23 -15.70 3.01 8.87
N LEU A 24 -14.91 2.63 7.86
CA LEU A 24 -14.20 1.35 7.84
C LEU A 24 -13.08 1.33 8.87
N VAL A 25 -12.33 2.42 9.00
CA VAL A 25 -11.24 2.53 9.98
C VAL A 25 -11.79 2.44 11.39
N ASP A 26 -12.90 3.13 11.68
CA ASP A 26 -13.57 3.08 12.99
C ASP A 26 -14.06 1.67 13.31
N ALA A 27 -14.77 1.03 12.37
CA ALA A 27 -15.25 -0.34 12.54
C ALA A 27 -14.10 -1.34 12.74
N TRP A 28 -13.01 -1.20 12.00
CA TRP A 28 -11.81 -2.01 12.19
C TRP A 28 -11.19 -1.76 13.56
N MET A 29 -11.08 -0.52 14.04
CA MET A 29 -10.56 -0.24 15.38
C MET A 29 -11.49 -0.79 16.49
N ASP A 30 -12.81 -0.70 16.31
CA ASP A 30 -13.82 -1.27 17.22
C ASP A 30 -13.77 -2.79 17.30
N SER A 31 -13.24 -3.42 16.25
CA SER A 31 -13.11 -4.86 16.16
C SER A 31 -12.00 -5.44 17.06
N TYR A 32 -11.16 -4.58 17.64
CA TYR A 32 -10.15 -4.93 18.62
C TYR A 32 -10.67 -4.74 20.06
N PRO A 33 -10.41 -5.67 21.00
CA PRO A 33 -10.86 -5.53 22.39
C PRO A 33 -10.13 -4.40 23.14
N ARG A 34 -8.92 -4.03 22.69
CA ARG A 34 -8.10 -2.94 23.22
C ARG A 34 -7.10 -2.48 22.15
N GLU A 35 -6.51 -1.31 22.36
CA GLU A 35 -5.41 -0.81 21.53
C GLU A 35 -4.29 -1.88 21.42
N PRO A 36 -3.93 -2.31 20.18
CA PRO A 36 -2.86 -3.27 19.98
C PRO A 36 -1.48 -2.62 20.13
N ALA A 37 -0.47 -3.40 20.49
CA ALA A 37 0.91 -2.91 20.57
C ALA A 37 1.48 -2.55 19.19
N SER A 38 1.11 -3.31 18.16
CA SER A 38 1.54 -3.09 16.78
C SER A 38 0.48 -3.57 15.79
N VAL A 39 0.45 -2.98 14.59
CA VAL A 39 -0.33 -3.45 13.44
C VAL A 39 0.49 -3.33 12.16
N THR A 40 0.34 -4.30 11.27
CA THR A 40 0.85 -4.23 9.90
C THR A 40 -0.31 -4.02 8.95
N LEU A 41 -0.25 -2.96 8.16
CA LEU A 41 -1.27 -2.55 7.20
C LEU A 41 -0.76 -2.79 5.78
N ASP A 42 -1.33 -3.77 5.11
CA ASP A 42 -1.08 -4.08 3.71
C ASP A 42 -1.81 -3.11 2.81
N ILE A 43 -1.09 -2.51 1.87
CA ILE A 43 -1.63 -1.60 0.88
C ILE A 43 -1.42 -2.20 -0.50
N ASP A 44 -2.52 -2.28 -1.25
CA ASP A 44 -2.51 -2.71 -2.63
C ASP A 44 -3.57 -1.94 -3.44
N ASP A 45 -3.42 -1.90 -4.76
CA ASP A 45 -4.44 -1.40 -5.67
C ASP A 45 -4.89 -2.49 -6.62
N THR A 46 -6.14 -2.40 -7.05
CA THR A 46 -6.74 -3.47 -7.84
C THR A 46 -7.54 -2.91 -8.98
N CYS A 47 -7.44 -3.50 -10.17
CA CYS A 47 -8.17 -3.03 -11.35
C CYS A 47 -9.68 -3.23 -11.17
N ASP A 48 -10.46 -2.17 -11.31
CA ASP A 48 -11.92 -2.20 -11.32
C ASP A 48 -12.41 -1.68 -12.68
N VAL A 49 -12.83 -2.60 -13.57
CA VAL A 49 -13.14 -2.30 -14.97
C VAL A 49 -14.45 -1.52 -15.06
N VAL A 50 -14.44 -0.43 -15.81
CA VAL A 50 -15.57 0.49 -15.90
C VAL A 50 -16.38 0.23 -17.16
N HIS A 51 -17.70 0.13 -16.99
CA HIS A 51 -18.64 0.17 -18.12
C HIS A 51 -19.04 1.62 -18.44
N GLY A 52 -18.78 2.04 -19.68
CA GLY A 52 -19.09 3.38 -20.19
C GLY A 52 -18.14 4.47 -19.67
N HIS A 53 -18.57 5.73 -19.80
CA HIS A 53 -17.79 6.89 -19.36
C HIS A 53 -18.24 7.34 -17.97
N GLN A 54 -17.44 7.00 -16.95
CA GLN A 54 -17.66 7.42 -15.56
C GLN A 54 -16.57 8.40 -15.11
N GLN A 55 -16.87 9.28 -14.15
CA GLN A 55 -15.90 10.22 -13.59
C GLN A 55 -14.72 9.46 -12.96
N LEU A 56 -13.48 9.92 -13.19
CA LEU A 56 -12.21 9.28 -12.80
C LEU A 56 -11.82 8.02 -13.59
N SER A 57 -12.67 7.47 -14.46
CA SER A 57 -12.28 6.32 -15.27
C SER A 57 -11.21 6.73 -16.29
N LEU A 58 -10.05 6.05 -16.25
CA LEU A 58 -8.93 6.29 -17.15
C LEU A 58 -8.55 4.99 -17.86
N PHE A 59 -8.04 5.09 -19.08
CA PHE A 59 -7.42 3.94 -19.74
C PHE A 59 -6.08 3.62 -19.07
N ASN A 60 -5.86 2.35 -18.76
CA ASN A 60 -4.63 1.86 -18.16
C ASN A 60 -3.98 0.81 -19.06
N ALA A 61 -2.83 1.14 -19.66
CA ALA A 61 -2.15 0.27 -20.60
C ALA A 61 -1.62 -1.04 -19.99
N HIS A 62 -1.42 -1.12 -18.67
CA HIS A 62 -1.02 -2.37 -18.02
C HIS A 62 -2.16 -3.39 -18.00
N TYR A 63 -3.39 -2.91 -17.78
CA TYR A 63 -4.59 -3.73 -17.75
C TYR A 63 -5.31 -3.81 -19.10
N ASP A 64 -4.89 -3.00 -20.09
CA ASP A 64 -5.53 -2.79 -21.40
C ASP A 64 -7.02 -2.45 -21.31
N GLU A 65 -7.41 -1.74 -20.25
CA GLU A 65 -8.80 -1.50 -19.90
C GLU A 65 -9.03 -0.07 -19.45
N ARG A 66 -10.28 0.40 -19.57
CA ARG A 66 -10.72 1.62 -18.88
C ARG A 66 -11.20 1.24 -17.48
N CYS A 67 -10.47 1.69 -16.46
CA CYS A 67 -10.69 1.23 -15.10
C CYS A 67 -10.59 2.35 -14.05
N PHE A 68 -11.01 2.01 -12.84
CA PHE A 68 -10.52 2.59 -11.60
C PHE A 68 -9.36 1.74 -11.06
N LEU A 69 -8.54 2.34 -10.20
CA LEU A 69 -7.58 1.62 -9.36
C LEU A 69 -7.79 2.00 -7.90
N PRO A 70 -8.84 1.44 -7.25
CA PRO A 70 -9.05 1.67 -5.84
C PRO A 70 -7.87 1.12 -5.04
N ILE A 71 -7.43 1.89 -4.06
CA ILE A 71 -6.45 1.42 -3.07
C ILE A 71 -7.22 0.72 -1.96
N HIS A 72 -6.81 -0.50 -1.66
CA HIS A 72 -7.27 -1.29 -0.53
C HIS A 72 -6.20 -1.32 0.54
N VAL A 73 -6.62 -1.17 1.80
CA VAL A 73 -5.78 -1.32 2.98
C VAL A 73 -6.35 -2.40 3.87
N TYR A 74 -5.54 -3.40 4.20
CA TYR A 74 -5.93 -4.55 5.01
C TYR A 74 -5.02 -4.73 6.21
N ASP A 75 -5.64 -5.14 7.32
CA ASP A 75 -4.96 -5.81 8.42
C ASP A 75 -5.04 -7.31 8.14
N THR A 76 -3.98 -7.87 7.56
CA THR A 76 -3.96 -9.27 7.15
C THR A 76 -3.90 -10.24 8.33
N GLU A 77 -3.34 -9.83 9.47
CA GLU A 77 -3.31 -10.65 10.68
C GLU A 77 -4.72 -10.93 11.19
N LYS A 78 -5.61 -9.93 11.13
CA LYS A 78 -7.04 -10.11 11.47
C LYS A 78 -7.93 -10.40 10.27
N SER A 79 -7.36 -10.46 9.06
CA SER A 79 -8.12 -10.59 7.81
C SER A 79 -9.23 -9.55 7.65
N ARG A 80 -8.98 -8.31 8.10
CA ARG A 80 -9.98 -7.23 8.14
C ARG A 80 -9.63 -6.08 7.21
N PRO A 81 -10.59 -5.56 6.43
CA PRO A 81 -10.37 -4.34 5.66
C PRO A 81 -10.33 -3.14 6.60
N VAL A 82 -9.37 -2.26 6.37
CA VAL A 82 -9.13 -1.04 7.15
C VAL A 82 -9.66 0.17 6.41
N ALA A 83 -9.37 0.25 5.11
CA ALA A 83 -9.80 1.34 4.26
C ALA A 83 -9.86 0.90 2.80
N VAL A 84 -10.79 1.48 2.05
CA VAL A 84 -10.81 1.37 0.58
C VAL A 84 -11.05 2.74 -0.01
N VAL A 85 -10.20 3.18 -0.92
CA VAL A 85 -10.22 4.53 -1.51
C VAL A 85 -10.25 4.41 -3.03
N LEU A 86 -11.40 4.76 -3.62
CA LEU A 86 -11.61 4.84 -5.06
C LEU A 86 -10.64 5.86 -5.65
N ARG A 87 -9.96 5.48 -6.74
CA ARG A 87 -9.09 6.39 -7.48
C ARG A 87 -9.22 6.25 -8.98
N PRO A 88 -8.72 7.24 -9.75
CA PRO A 88 -8.56 7.07 -11.18
C PRO A 88 -7.70 5.86 -11.53
N GLY A 89 -7.93 5.28 -12.71
CA GLY A 89 -7.23 4.12 -13.27
C GLY A 89 -5.76 4.36 -13.63
N LYS A 90 -4.98 4.99 -12.74
CA LYS A 90 -3.54 5.22 -12.90
C LYS A 90 -2.79 4.95 -11.59
N THR A 91 -1.55 4.51 -11.71
CA THR A 91 -0.63 4.32 -10.58
C THR A 91 -0.56 5.59 -9.73
N PRO A 92 -0.62 5.48 -8.39
CA PRO A 92 -0.52 6.65 -7.52
C PRO A 92 0.85 7.33 -7.60
N GLY A 93 0.81 8.66 -7.59
CA GLY A 93 1.99 9.50 -7.39
C GLY A 93 2.39 9.57 -5.92
N GLY A 94 3.63 9.96 -5.63
CA GLY A 94 4.16 9.99 -4.26
C GLY A 94 3.42 10.93 -3.31
N VAL A 95 2.99 12.10 -3.78
CA VAL A 95 2.14 13.02 -3.00
C VAL A 95 0.81 12.38 -2.63
N GLU A 96 0.21 11.59 -3.52
CA GLU A 96 -1.06 10.91 -3.29
C GLU A 96 -0.90 9.77 -2.28
N VAL A 97 0.15 8.95 -2.41
CA VAL A 97 0.48 7.89 -1.43
C VAL A 97 0.71 8.52 -0.06
N ARG A 98 1.58 9.53 0.05
CA ARG A 98 1.83 10.25 1.30
C ARG A 98 0.54 10.80 1.92
N ALA A 99 -0.35 11.37 1.11
CA ALA A 99 -1.60 11.91 1.60
C ALA A 99 -2.52 10.81 2.16
N LEU A 100 -2.59 9.64 1.51
CA LEU A 100 -3.33 8.48 2.02
C LEU A 100 -2.78 8.03 3.38
N LEU A 101 -1.48 7.73 3.47
CA LEU A 101 -0.85 7.25 4.70
C LEU A 101 -1.08 8.23 5.86
N ARG A 102 -0.83 9.52 5.61
CA ARG A 102 -1.03 10.59 6.60
C ARG A 102 -2.46 10.67 7.12
N ARG A 103 -3.46 10.48 6.25
CA ARG A 103 -4.88 10.55 6.63
C ARG A 103 -5.28 9.34 7.47
N LEU A 104 -4.86 8.14 7.06
CA LEU A 104 -5.11 6.90 7.80
C LEU A 104 -4.47 6.97 9.20
N VAL A 105 -3.17 7.25 9.27
CA VAL A 105 -2.46 7.34 10.55
C VAL A 105 -3.05 8.42 11.45
N ARG A 106 -3.41 9.60 10.92
CA ARG A 106 -4.07 10.64 11.73
C ARG A 106 -5.37 10.15 12.35
N HIS A 107 -6.19 9.43 11.58
CA HIS A 107 -7.46 8.91 12.07
C HIS A 107 -7.26 7.80 13.11
N ILE A 108 -6.34 6.87 12.86
CA ILE A 108 -5.97 5.81 13.81
C ILE A 108 -5.49 6.42 15.14
N ARG A 109 -4.64 7.45 15.07
CA ARG A 109 -4.09 8.16 16.22
C ARG A 109 -5.11 8.93 17.06
N THR A 110 -6.38 9.02 16.64
CA THR A 110 -7.45 9.56 17.48
C THR A 110 -7.83 8.64 18.63
N ARG A 111 -7.53 7.33 18.51
CA ARG A 111 -7.88 6.29 19.49
C ARG A 111 -6.68 5.44 19.90
N TRP A 112 -5.78 5.15 18.96
CA TRP A 112 -4.61 4.32 19.18
C TRP A 112 -3.34 5.17 19.16
N HIS A 113 -2.94 5.66 20.34
CA HIS A 113 -1.88 6.65 20.50
C HIS A 113 -0.47 6.05 20.47
N ASN A 114 -0.33 4.79 20.88
CA ASN A 114 0.93 4.10 21.13
C ASN A 114 1.17 2.90 20.20
N THR A 115 0.16 2.43 19.47
CA THR A 115 0.31 1.34 18.50
C THR A 115 1.42 1.63 17.49
N GLN A 116 2.37 0.72 17.33
CA GLN A 116 3.35 0.78 16.25
C GLN A 116 2.67 0.42 14.92
N ILE A 117 2.81 1.25 13.90
CA ILE A 117 2.15 1.05 12.61
C ILE A 117 3.22 0.76 11.57
N THR A 118 3.10 -0.37 10.87
CA THR A 118 3.94 -0.73 9.74
C THR A 118 3.10 -0.78 8.47
N PHE A 119 3.50 -0.08 7.42
CA PHE A 119 2.89 -0.22 6.09
C PHE A 119 3.65 -1.23 5.23
N ARG A 120 2.94 -2.16 4.61
CA ARG A 120 3.53 -3.13 3.67
C ARG A 120 2.85 -3.00 2.31
N GLY A 121 3.61 -3.07 1.22
CA GLY A 121 3.04 -2.86 -0.12
C GLY A 121 4.02 -3.08 -1.27
N ASP A 122 3.52 -3.06 -2.50
CA ASP A 122 4.36 -3.17 -3.70
C ASP A 122 5.15 -1.90 -4.03
N GLY A 123 6.01 -2.00 -5.05
CA GLY A 123 7.02 -0.98 -5.31
C GLY A 123 6.51 0.39 -5.75
N HIS A 124 5.29 0.52 -6.25
CA HIS A 124 4.72 1.85 -6.51
C HIS A 124 4.29 2.58 -5.25
N TYR A 125 4.28 1.93 -4.08
CA TYR A 125 4.15 2.57 -2.76
C TYR A 125 5.49 2.99 -2.16
N ALA A 126 6.62 2.47 -2.66
CA ALA A 126 7.99 2.89 -2.30
C ALA A 126 8.35 4.28 -2.87
N ARG A 127 7.45 5.26 -2.71
CA ARG A 127 7.61 6.64 -3.18
C ARG A 127 8.44 7.45 -2.16
N PRO A 128 9.37 8.30 -2.62
CA PRO A 128 10.24 9.06 -1.71
C PRO A 128 9.43 9.93 -0.73
N GLU A 129 8.35 10.55 -1.19
CA GLU A 129 7.48 11.37 -0.34
C GLU A 129 6.75 10.55 0.73
N ALA A 130 6.40 9.30 0.42
CA ALA A 130 5.75 8.40 1.36
C ALA A 130 6.74 7.88 2.41
N MET A 131 7.91 7.38 1.98
CA MET A 131 8.94 6.86 2.89
C MET A 131 9.50 7.95 3.80
N ALA A 132 9.82 9.13 3.27
CA ALA A 132 10.31 10.25 4.07
C ALA A 132 9.28 10.73 5.10
N TRP A 133 7.98 10.70 4.73
CA TRP A 133 6.91 11.01 5.68
C TRP A 133 6.80 9.95 6.77
N CYS A 134 6.86 8.66 6.43
CA CYS A 134 6.83 7.58 7.41
C CYS A 134 7.96 7.71 8.44
N GLU A 135 9.19 7.92 7.96
CA GLU A 135 10.38 8.13 8.80
C GLU A 135 10.25 9.34 9.73
N THR A 136 9.68 10.44 9.24
CA THR A 136 9.48 11.66 10.04
C THR A 136 8.42 11.48 11.12
N ASN A 137 7.51 10.51 10.98
CA ASN A 137 6.35 10.33 11.87
C ASN A 137 6.43 9.04 12.70
N GLY A 138 7.58 8.35 12.70
CA GLY A 138 7.75 7.09 13.45
C GLY A 138 6.83 5.98 12.96
N ILE A 139 6.62 5.91 11.64
CA ILE A 139 5.81 4.87 10.99
C ILE A 139 6.76 3.97 10.23
N ASP A 140 6.65 2.67 10.44
CA ASP A 140 7.47 1.70 9.76
C ASP A 140 6.93 1.34 8.38
N TYR A 141 7.82 0.85 7.52
CA TYR A 141 7.41 0.35 6.21
C TYR A 141 8.26 -0.80 5.69
N ILE A 142 7.63 -1.59 4.80
CA ILE A 142 8.24 -2.66 4.02
C ILE A 142 7.63 -2.60 2.62
N PHE A 143 8.35 -2.01 1.66
CA PHE A 143 7.87 -1.88 0.29
C PHE A 143 8.72 -2.66 -0.68
N GLY A 144 8.08 -3.27 -1.69
CA GLY A 144 8.79 -3.80 -2.84
C GLY A 144 9.66 -2.72 -3.49
N LEU A 145 10.72 -3.11 -4.16
CA LEU A 145 11.58 -2.18 -4.88
C LEU A 145 11.99 -2.78 -6.22
N SER A 146 11.89 -1.99 -7.28
CA SER A 146 12.35 -2.40 -8.60
C SER A 146 13.87 -2.47 -8.63
N GLY A 147 14.42 -3.56 -9.17
CA GLY A 147 15.85 -3.77 -9.32
C GLY A 147 16.47 -2.81 -10.33
N THR A 148 17.05 -1.71 -9.86
CA THR A 148 17.82 -0.78 -10.71
C THR A 148 19.25 -1.30 -10.89
N LYS A 149 19.91 -0.97 -12.02
CA LYS A 149 21.31 -1.39 -12.25
C LYS A 149 22.26 -1.03 -11.09
N PRO A 150 22.21 0.18 -10.50
CA PRO A 150 23.06 0.50 -9.34
C PRO A 150 22.75 -0.35 -8.11
N LEU A 151 21.49 -0.71 -7.88
CA LEU A 151 21.10 -1.58 -6.76
C LEU A 151 21.53 -3.02 -7.01
N ALA A 152 21.34 -3.54 -8.23
CA ALA A 152 21.77 -4.88 -8.60
C ALA A 152 23.29 -5.08 -8.44
N ARG A 153 24.10 -4.08 -8.81
CA ARG A 153 25.56 -4.13 -8.60
C ARG A 153 25.97 -4.29 -7.14
N LYS A 154 25.19 -3.76 -6.19
CA LYS A 154 25.50 -3.86 -4.76
C LYS A 154 25.32 -5.27 -4.20
N VAL A 155 24.60 -6.14 -4.91
CA VAL A 155 24.34 -7.53 -4.49
C VAL A 155 24.95 -8.54 -5.45
N ASP A 156 25.74 -8.08 -6.43
CA ASP A 156 26.26 -8.89 -7.54
C ASP A 156 27.19 -10.00 -7.04
N GLU A 157 28.10 -9.69 -6.11
CA GLU A 157 29.02 -10.67 -5.51
C GLU A 157 28.27 -11.82 -4.83
N VAL A 158 27.25 -11.49 -4.03
CA VAL A 158 26.41 -12.51 -3.36
C VAL A 158 25.60 -13.30 -4.40
N ALA A 159 25.13 -12.62 -5.44
CA ALA A 159 24.33 -13.27 -6.46
C ALA A 159 25.15 -14.22 -7.35
N ASP A 160 26.40 -13.87 -7.64
CA ASP A 160 27.35 -14.72 -8.33
C ASP A 160 27.74 -15.94 -7.49
N ASP A 161 27.99 -15.77 -6.18
CA ASP A 161 28.20 -16.88 -5.25
C ASP A 161 27.01 -17.86 -5.24
N ILE A 162 25.78 -17.36 -5.08
CA ILE A 162 24.56 -18.19 -5.08
C ILE A 162 24.42 -18.93 -6.41
N ARG A 163 24.64 -18.23 -7.53
CA ARG A 163 24.57 -18.83 -8.87
C ARG A 163 25.62 -19.94 -9.04
N THR A 164 26.83 -19.70 -8.56
CA THR A 164 27.96 -20.62 -8.66
C THR A 164 27.74 -21.86 -7.81
N ARG A 165 27.36 -21.70 -6.53
CA ARG A 165 27.03 -22.84 -5.64
C ARG A 165 25.90 -23.69 -6.21
N ARG A 166 24.83 -23.06 -6.70
CA ARG A 166 23.73 -23.77 -7.39
C ARG A 166 24.21 -24.64 -8.53
N ALA A 167 25.13 -24.13 -9.35
CA ALA A 167 25.68 -24.85 -10.49
C ALA A 167 26.63 -25.99 -10.08
N ILE A 168 27.51 -25.76 -9.11
CA ILE A 168 28.45 -26.77 -8.60
C ILE A 168 27.70 -27.94 -7.94
N GLU A 169 26.68 -27.63 -7.13
CA GLU A 169 25.88 -28.63 -6.42
C GLU A 169 24.76 -29.24 -7.28
N ASN A 170 24.63 -28.79 -8.54
CA ASN A 170 23.60 -29.22 -9.49
C ASN A 170 22.17 -29.16 -8.92
N LEU A 171 21.87 -28.09 -8.18
CA LEU A 171 20.55 -27.89 -7.58
C LEU A 171 19.57 -27.29 -8.60
N PRO A 172 18.28 -27.70 -8.60
CA PRO A 172 17.27 -27.13 -9.50
C PRO A 172 17.01 -25.65 -9.19
N VAL A 173 17.02 -25.28 -7.91
CA VAL A 173 16.90 -23.91 -7.40
C VAL A 173 17.72 -23.76 -6.13
N LEU A 174 18.36 -22.60 -5.98
CA LEU A 174 19.00 -22.19 -4.74
C LEU A 174 18.61 -20.75 -4.44
N ARG A 175 18.15 -20.51 -3.21
CA ARG A 175 17.74 -19.19 -2.74
C ARG A 175 18.71 -18.69 -1.67
N GLY A 176 19.03 -17.41 -1.74
CA GLY A 176 19.76 -16.72 -0.69
C GLY A 176 19.25 -15.29 -0.51
N TYR A 177 19.70 -14.69 0.58
CA TYR A 177 19.29 -13.35 0.99
C TYR A 177 20.51 -12.52 1.31
N THR A 178 20.45 -11.25 0.98
CA THR A 178 21.44 -10.28 1.40
C THR A 178 20.77 -8.95 1.65
N GLU A 179 21.48 -8.06 2.31
CA GLU A 179 21.06 -6.69 2.53
C GLU A 179 22.13 -5.71 2.11
N THR A 180 21.69 -4.53 1.75
CA THR A 180 22.55 -3.41 1.42
C THR A 180 21.89 -2.13 1.85
N ARG A 181 22.65 -1.05 1.89
CA ARG A 181 22.11 0.31 2.04
C ARG A 181 22.03 0.92 0.64
N HIS A 182 20.91 1.53 0.28
CA HIS A 182 20.70 2.11 -1.06
C HIS A 182 20.11 3.51 -0.98
N LYS A 183 20.63 4.41 -1.82
CA LYS A 183 20.12 5.77 -2.00
C LYS A 183 19.84 6.00 -3.47
N ALA A 184 18.56 5.97 -3.86
CA ALA A 184 18.17 6.39 -5.20
C ALA A 184 18.37 7.92 -5.34
N LYS A 185 18.53 8.41 -6.57
CA LYS A 185 18.71 9.85 -6.82
C LYS A 185 17.55 10.71 -6.29
N SER A 186 16.34 10.17 -6.30
CA SER A 186 15.13 10.84 -5.81
C SER A 186 14.96 10.77 -4.29
N TRP A 187 15.86 10.10 -3.57
CA TRP A 187 15.77 9.89 -2.13
C TRP A 187 16.62 10.92 -1.37
N ASP A 188 16.05 11.44 -0.29
CA ASP A 188 16.71 12.34 0.66
C ASP A 188 17.85 11.64 1.41
N ARG A 189 17.64 10.37 1.79
CA ARG A 189 18.57 9.56 2.58
C ARG A 189 18.78 8.16 2.02
N GLU A 190 19.82 7.52 2.52
CA GLU A 190 20.07 6.10 2.27
C GLU A 190 19.16 5.23 3.16
N ARG A 191 18.61 4.15 2.60
CA ARG A 191 17.65 3.25 3.26
C ARG A 191 18.15 1.82 3.22
N ARG A 192 17.73 1.01 4.19
CA ARG A 192 18.00 -0.42 4.21
C ARG A 192 17.22 -1.09 3.07
N THR A 193 17.89 -1.94 2.31
CA THR A 193 17.30 -2.67 1.20
C THR A 193 17.72 -4.13 1.29
N VAL A 194 16.73 -5.01 1.32
CA VAL A 194 16.87 -6.46 1.35
C VAL A 194 16.71 -7.00 -0.06
N ALA A 195 17.54 -7.97 -0.44
CA ALA A 195 17.46 -8.67 -1.71
C ALA A 195 17.23 -10.15 -1.47
N ARG A 196 16.18 -10.71 -2.09
CA ARG A 196 16.05 -12.15 -2.31
C ARG A 196 16.68 -12.46 -3.65
N ILE A 197 17.62 -13.40 -3.66
CA ILE A 197 18.30 -13.87 -4.85
C ILE A 197 17.92 -15.34 -5.03
N GLU A 198 17.33 -15.66 -6.17
CA GLU A 198 16.95 -17.03 -6.53
C GLU A 198 17.65 -17.44 -7.83
N ALA A 199 18.59 -18.36 -7.71
CA ALA A 199 19.26 -18.95 -8.86
C ALA A 199 18.52 -20.22 -9.28
N THR A 200 18.06 -20.26 -10.52
CA THR A 200 17.38 -21.40 -11.14
C THR A 200 18.17 -21.87 -12.36
N MET A 201 17.82 -23.04 -12.91
CA MET A 201 18.37 -23.48 -14.19
C MET A 201 18.14 -22.48 -15.35
N LEU A 202 17.11 -21.64 -15.27
CA LEU A 202 16.76 -20.65 -16.30
C LEU A 202 17.47 -19.30 -16.13
N GLY A 203 18.12 -19.07 -14.99
CA GLY A 203 18.80 -17.81 -14.70
C GLY A 203 18.60 -17.34 -13.26
N LEU A 204 18.79 -16.05 -13.07
CA LEU A 204 18.83 -15.40 -11.76
C LEU A 204 17.62 -14.46 -11.62
N ASP A 205 16.80 -14.66 -10.59
CA ASP A 205 15.72 -13.75 -10.20
C ASP A 205 16.11 -13.02 -8.91
N ILE A 206 16.30 -11.70 -9.00
CA ILE A 206 16.61 -10.85 -7.85
C ILE A 206 15.45 -9.91 -7.59
N ARG A 207 14.89 -9.99 -6.38
CA ARG A 207 13.80 -9.12 -5.92
C ARG A 207 14.25 -8.31 -4.72
N PHE A 208 13.91 -7.03 -4.72
CA PHE A 208 14.31 -6.11 -3.67
C PHE A 208 13.13 -5.63 -2.85
N VAL A 209 13.39 -5.35 -1.58
CA VAL A 209 12.47 -4.74 -0.62
C VAL A 209 13.21 -3.63 0.11
N VAL A 210 12.62 -2.45 0.21
CA VAL A 210 13.11 -1.35 1.03
C VAL A 210 12.34 -1.29 2.34
N THR A 211 13.03 -1.05 3.46
CA THR A 211 12.39 -1.04 4.78
C THR A 211 13.02 -0.02 5.73
N SER A 212 12.20 0.47 6.67
CA SER A 212 12.65 1.25 7.83
C SER A 212 13.11 0.38 9.00
N LEU A 213 12.80 -0.91 9.00
CA LEU A 213 13.14 -1.80 10.10
C LEU A 213 14.66 -1.97 10.19
N ASP A 214 15.24 -1.68 11.36
CA ASP A 214 16.68 -1.85 11.60
C ASP A 214 17.03 -3.21 12.24
N VAL A 215 16.02 -4.02 12.60
CA VAL A 215 16.19 -5.35 13.22
C VAL A 215 15.72 -6.47 12.29
N GLY A 216 16.14 -7.71 12.57
CA GLY A 216 15.78 -8.91 11.83
C GLY A 216 16.72 -9.23 10.67
N SER A 217 16.82 -10.51 10.30
CA SER A 217 17.65 -10.94 9.15
C SER A 217 17.00 -10.56 7.83
N ALA A 218 17.81 -10.45 6.76
CA ALA A 218 17.34 -10.24 5.40
C ALA A 218 16.30 -11.30 4.98
N GLU A 219 16.52 -12.55 5.35
CA GLU A 219 15.58 -13.66 5.13
C GLU A 219 14.24 -13.41 5.84
N TRP A 220 14.26 -13.08 7.13
CA TRP A 220 13.03 -12.86 7.89
C TRP A 220 12.22 -11.67 7.36
N ILE A 221 12.89 -10.57 6.99
CA ILE A 221 12.24 -9.39 6.40
C ILE A 221 11.57 -9.75 5.08
N TYR A 222 12.22 -10.56 4.25
CA TYR A 222 11.65 -10.91 2.94
C TYR A 222 10.58 -12.00 3.07
N ASP A 223 10.93 -13.18 3.59
CA ASP A 223 10.07 -14.36 3.55
C ASP A 223 8.97 -14.34 4.61
N SER A 224 9.27 -13.87 5.83
CA SER A 224 8.28 -13.85 6.90
C SER A 224 7.44 -12.58 6.86
N LEU A 225 8.07 -11.41 6.73
CA LEU A 225 7.35 -10.15 6.75
C LEU A 225 6.86 -9.73 5.37
N TYR A 226 7.70 -9.62 4.34
CA TYR A 226 7.25 -9.08 3.06
C TYR A 226 6.29 -10.02 2.32
N CYS A 227 6.60 -11.32 2.24
CA CYS A 227 5.77 -12.29 1.51
C CYS A 227 4.39 -12.51 2.11
N ALA A 228 4.18 -12.23 3.41
CA ALA A 228 2.85 -12.27 4.02
C ALA A 228 1.86 -11.25 3.39
N ARG A 229 2.36 -10.25 2.62
CA ARG A 229 1.54 -9.36 1.79
C ARG A 229 0.61 -10.11 0.83
N GLY A 230 1.01 -11.31 0.37
CA GLY A 230 0.18 -12.13 -0.53
C GLY A 230 -1.21 -12.45 0.04
N GLN A 231 -1.39 -12.42 1.38
CA GLN A 231 -2.71 -12.59 1.98
C GLN A 231 -3.67 -11.43 1.67
N ALA A 232 -3.17 -10.20 1.54
CA ALA A 232 -4.00 -9.07 1.16
C ALA A 232 -4.55 -9.24 -0.26
N GLU A 233 -3.75 -9.76 -1.19
CA GLU A 233 -4.20 -10.07 -2.56
C GLU A 233 -5.34 -11.11 -2.56
N ASN A 234 -5.23 -12.15 -1.72
CA ASN A 234 -6.28 -13.15 -1.55
C ASN A 234 -7.58 -12.55 -0.99
N LEU A 235 -7.48 -11.67 0.01
CA LEU A 235 -8.63 -10.97 0.60
C LEU A 235 -9.28 -10.03 -0.41
N ILE A 236 -8.50 -9.32 -1.23
CA ILE A 236 -9.02 -8.48 -2.31
C ILE A 236 -9.75 -9.31 -3.36
N LYS A 237 -9.19 -10.46 -3.77
CA LYS A 237 -9.87 -11.40 -4.68
C LYS A 237 -11.21 -11.87 -4.10
N LEU A 238 -11.21 -12.25 -2.82
CA LEU A 238 -12.43 -12.65 -2.11
C LEU A 238 -13.47 -11.52 -2.08
N HIS A 239 -13.04 -10.29 -1.77
CA HIS A 239 -13.88 -9.10 -1.72
C HIS A 239 -14.57 -8.83 -3.06
N LYS A 240 -13.83 -8.94 -4.17
CA LYS A 240 -14.39 -8.82 -5.52
C LYS A 240 -15.40 -9.93 -5.82
N THR A 241 -15.00 -11.19 -5.67
CA THR A 241 -15.81 -12.34 -6.09
C THR A 241 -17.07 -12.50 -5.25
N GLN A 242 -16.99 -12.28 -3.93
CA GLN A 242 -18.11 -12.57 -3.02
C GLN A 242 -19.02 -11.37 -2.76
N LEU A 243 -18.48 -10.14 -2.81
CA LEU A 243 -19.23 -8.94 -2.41
C LEU A 243 -19.51 -7.99 -3.58
N ALA A 244 -19.09 -8.36 -4.80
CA ALA A 244 -19.32 -7.60 -6.03
C ALA A 244 -18.88 -6.13 -5.91
N SER A 245 -17.77 -5.91 -5.20
CA SER A 245 -17.21 -4.59 -4.92
C SER A 245 -16.70 -3.87 -6.19
N ASP A 246 -16.54 -4.61 -7.29
CA ASP A 246 -16.23 -4.16 -8.64
C ASP A 246 -17.47 -3.72 -9.45
N ARG A 247 -18.68 -3.76 -8.87
CA ARG A 247 -19.89 -3.23 -9.52
C ARG A 247 -20.06 -1.73 -9.26
N THR A 248 -19.10 -0.95 -9.76
CA THR A 248 -19.15 0.52 -9.79
C THR A 248 -19.91 1.02 -11.02
N SER A 249 -21.23 1.17 -10.89
CA SER A 249 -22.12 1.55 -11.99
C SER A 249 -22.57 3.02 -11.97
N CYS A 250 -22.14 3.81 -10.98
CA CYS A 250 -22.57 5.20 -10.87
C CYS A 250 -21.66 6.14 -11.67
N ARG A 251 -22.24 7.18 -12.30
CA ARG A 251 -21.43 8.19 -13.01
C ARG A 251 -20.58 9.06 -12.07
N SER A 252 -21.02 9.23 -10.82
CA SER A 252 -20.34 10.03 -9.80
C SER A 252 -19.31 9.22 -9.01
N ALA A 253 -18.09 9.75 -8.91
CA ALA A 253 -17.03 9.12 -8.12
C ALA A 253 -17.38 8.98 -6.63
N LEU A 254 -18.07 9.97 -6.05
CA LEU A 254 -18.49 9.92 -4.65
C LEU A 254 -19.50 8.78 -4.40
N ALA A 255 -20.42 8.57 -5.34
CA ALA A 255 -21.38 7.47 -5.25
C ALA A 255 -20.68 6.10 -5.33
N ASN A 256 -19.71 5.95 -6.25
CA ASN A 256 -18.91 4.74 -6.34
C ASN A 256 -18.05 4.50 -5.09
N GLN A 257 -17.48 5.55 -4.49
CA GLN A 257 -16.75 5.46 -3.21
C GLN A 257 -17.65 4.96 -2.06
N VAL A 258 -18.86 5.49 -1.95
CA VAL A 258 -19.82 5.06 -0.92
C VAL A 258 -20.23 3.60 -1.13
N ARG A 259 -20.51 3.20 -2.38
CA ARG A 259 -20.82 1.79 -2.72
C ARG A 259 -19.69 0.86 -2.31
N LEU A 260 -18.45 1.23 -2.65
CA LEU A 260 -17.27 0.43 -2.31
C LEU A 260 -17.14 0.22 -0.80
N VAL A 261 -17.39 1.27 0.01
CA VAL A 261 -17.43 1.17 1.48
C VAL A 261 -18.57 0.25 1.95
N LEU A 262 -19.76 0.35 1.37
CA LEU A 262 -20.90 -0.51 1.72
C LEU A 262 -20.64 -1.98 1.41
N HIS A 263 -19.99 -2.29 0.29
CA HIS A 263 -19.59 -3.65 -0.07
C HIS A 263 -18.46 -4.19 0.81
N THR A 264 -17.70 -3.32 1.49
CA THR A 264 -16.57 -3.72 2.34
C THR A 264 -16.97 -3.98 3.78
N ARG A 265 -17.94 -3.20 4.30
CA ARG A 265 -18.35 -3.23 5.71
C ARG A 265 -18.71 -4.63 6.26
N PRO A 266 -19.38 -5.54 5.51
CA PRO A 266 -19.72 -6.87 6.02
C PRO A 266 -18.51 -7.73 6.43
N LEU A 267 -17.30 -7.43 5.93
CA LEU A 267 -16.08 -8.18 6.25
C LEU A 267 -15.47 -7.87 7.63
N ILE A 268 -16.04 -6.90 8.36
CA ILE A 268 -15.55 -6.50 9.69
C ILE A 268 -16.36 -7.17 10.81
N GLY A 269 -17.59 -7.62 10.50
CA GLY A 269 -18.56 -8.20 11.44
C GLY A 269 -18.31 -9.66 11.79
#